data_AF-A0A0G0W662-F1
#
_entry.id   AF-A0A0G0W662-F1
#
_cell.length_a   1.000
_cell.length_b   1.000
_cell.length_c   1.000
_cell.angle_alpha   90.00
_cell.angle_beta   90.00
_cell.angle_gamma   90.00
#
_symmetry.space_group_name_H-M   'P 1'
#
loop_
_entity.id
_entity.type
_entity.pdbx_description
1 polymer ?
#
loop_
_entity_poly.entity_id
_entity_poly.type
_entity_poly.pdbx_seq_one_letter_code
_entity_poly.pdbx_strand_id
1 'polypeptide(L)' 'NKGRGLVAGSVIRDIIKLSGLKDVTGKILSNSKNKLNNAKAVMAALSVISSKYTKAIPESVVVANKEVNQDKLEITN' A
#
# COMPACT_ATOMS: atom_id res chain seq x y z
N ASN A 1 14.65 -4.35 -12.50
CA ASN A 1 14.91 -5.81 -12.41
C ASN A 1 14.70 -6.45 -13.77
N LYS A 2 15.76 -7.02 -14.34
CA LYS A 2 15.80 -7.62 -15.70
C LYS A 2 15.03 -8.96 -15.75
N GLY A 3 13.70 -8.94 -15.79
CA GLY A 3 12.88 -10.16 -15.99
C GLY A 3 12.95 -11.21 -14.88
N ARG A 4 13.35 -10.84 -13.67
CA ARG A 4 13.45 -11.76 -12.51
C ARG A 4 12.09 -12.08 -11.86
N GLY A 5 11.01 -11.46 -12.32
CA GLY A 5 9.66 -11.64 -11.77
C GLY A 5 9.51 -11.08 -10.34
N LEU A 6 8.58 -11.69 -9.60
CA LEU A 6 8.28 -11.38 -8.20
C LEU A 6 9.32 -11.98 -7.24
N VAL A 7 10.23 -11.14 -6.73
CA VAL A 7 11.27 -11.53 -5.77
C VAL A 7 11.03 -10.83 -4.43
N ALA A 8 10.21 -11.45 -3.58
CA ALA A 8 9.93 -10.95 -2.24
C ALA A 8 9.70 -12.08 -1.22
N GLY A 9 9.79 -11.70 0.07
CA GLY A 9 9.48 -12.58 1.19
C GLY A 9 8.00 -12.99 1.25
N SER A 10 7.65 -13.99 2.06
CA SER A 10 6.32 -14.63 2.05
C SER A 10 5.16 -13.65 2.20
N VAL A 11 5.20 -12.80 3.24
CA VAL A 11 4.11 -11.83 3.52
C VAL A 11 3.94 -10.83 2.38
N ILE A 12 5.04 -10.35 1.80
CA ILE A 12 4.98 -9.43 0.65
C ILE A 12 4.38 -10.16 -0.55
N ARG A 13 4.80 -11.40 -0.81
CA ARG A 13 4.33 -12.19 -1.96
C ARG A 13 2.82 -12.40 -1.94
N ASP A 14 2.25 -12.72 -0.78
CA ASP A 14 0.81 -12.95 -0.64
C ASP A 14 0.01 -11.69 -0.95
N ILE A 15 0.43 -10.54 -0.39
CA ILE A 15 -0.23 -9.25 -0.62
C ILE A 15 -0.09 -8.81 -2.07
N ILE A 16 1.10 -8.91 -2.63
CA ILE A 16 1.39 -8.50 -4.01
C ILE A 16 0.63 -9.38 -5.03
N LYS A 17 0.46 -10.67 -4.73
CA LYS A 17 -0.33 -11.57 -5.56
C LYS A 17 -1.81 -11.19 -5.56
N LEU A 18 -2.34 -10.73 -4.43
CA LEU A 18 -3.71 -10.22 -4.32
C LEU A 18 -3.89 -8.85 -5.00
N SER A 19 -2.85 -8.00 -5.00
CA SER A 19 -2.92 -6.69 -5.67
C SER A 19 -2.72 -6.76 -7.19
N GLY A 20 -2.36 -7.93 -7.75
CA GLY A 20 -2.22 -8.14 -9.19
C GLY A 20 -0.92 -7.57 -9.80
N LEU A 21 0.06 -7.19 -8.98
CA LEU A 21 1.35 -6.70 -9.48
C LEU A 21 2.24 -7.88 -9.88
N LYS A 22 2.87 -7.77 -11.06
CA LYS A 22 3.62 -8.88 -11.68
C LYS A 22 5.11 -8.87 -11.35
N ASP A 23 5.71 -7.67 -11.32
CA ASP A 23 7.16 -7.50 -11.21
C ASP A 23 7.50 -6.59 -10.03
N VAL A 24 7.66 -7.19 -8.86
CA VAL A 24 8.00 -6.47 -7.62
C VAL A 24 9.17 -7.17 -6.94
N THR A 25 10.11 -6.37 -6.44
CA THR A 25 11.17 -6.86 -5.57
C THR A 25 11.12 -6.13 -4.24
N GLY A 26 11.11 -6.87 -3.15
CA GLY A 26 10.97 -6.27 -1.82
C GLY A 26 11.66 -7.11 -0.75
N LYS A 27 12.28 -6.41 0.20
CA LYS A 27 12.91 -7.01 1.38
C LYS A 27 12.38 -6.33 2.64
N ILE A 28 11.99 -7.13 3.62
CA ILE A 28 11.71 -6.63 4.97
C ILE A 28 13.07 -6.46 5.65
N LEU A 29 13.40 -5.24 6.06
CA LEU A 29 14.64 -4.95 6.79
C LEU A 29 14.53 -5.17 8.29
N SER A 30 13.30 -5.31 8.80
CA SER A 30 13.05 -5.63 10.20
C SER A 30 13.48 -7.06 10.53
N ASN A 31 14.12 -7.23 11.69
CA ASN A 31 14.47 -8.55 12.24
C ASN A 31 13.25 -9.27 12.85
N SER A 32 12.10 -8.59 12.97
CA SER A 32 10.89 -9.18 13.55
C SER A 32 10.19 -10.14 12.58
N LYS A 33 9.87 -11.34 13.07
CA LYS A 33 9.16 -12.39 12.33
C LYS A 33 7.64 -12.26 12.42
N ASN A 34 7.12 -11.22 13.08
CA ASN A 34 5.68 -11.04 13.24
C ASN A 34 5.01 -10.71 11.89
N LYS A 35 4.26 -11.68 11.37
CA LYS A 35 3.58 -11.58 10.06
C LYS A 35 2.53 -10.47 10.01
N LEU A 36 1.80 -10.23 11.09
CA LEU A 36 0.75 -9.23 11.13
C LEU A 36 1.32 -7.82 10.99
N ASN A 37 2.37 -7.51 11.74
CA ASN A 37 3.02 -6.20 11.67
C ASN A 37 3.71 -5.98 10.32
N ASN A 38 4.36 -7.02 9.79
CA ASN A 38 4.95 -6.97 8.46
C ASN A 38 3.89 -6.76 7.37
N ALA A 39 2.72 -7.40 7.47
CA ALA A 39 1.61 -7.18 6.54
C ALA A 39 1.10 -5.73 6.60
N LYS A 40 0.89 -5.20 7.81
CA LYS A 40 0.50 -3.79 8.00
C LYS A 40 1.51 -2.82 7.38
N ALA A 41 2.80 -3.06 7.59
CA ALA A 41 3.85 -2.23 7.00
C ALA A 41 3.84 -2.26 5.47
N VAL A 42 3.61 -3.44 4.87
CA VAL A 42 3.48 -3.58 3.40
C VAL A 42 2.25 -2.83 2.89
N MET A 43 1.11 -2.93 3.57
CA MET A 43 -0.10 -2.19 3.18
C MET A 43 0.10 -0.67 3.28
N ALA A 44 0.74 -0.19 4.34
CA ALA A 44 1.09 1.22 4.47
C ALA A 44 2.02 1.69 3.34
N ALA A 45 3.03 0.89 2.98
CA ALA A 45 3.93 1.19 1.87
C ALA A 45 3.19 1.23 0.50
N LEU A 46 2.27 0.30 0.26
CA LEU A 46 1.45 0.28 -0.94
C LEU A 46 0.47 1.46 -0.99
N SER A 47 -0.02 1.94 0.15
CA SER A 47 -0.92 3.10 0.23
C SER A 47 -0.31 4.36 -0.40
N VAL A 48 0.99 4.58 -0.21
CA VAL A 48 1.71 5.76 -0.76
C VAL A 48 1.68 5.80 -2.29
N ILE A 49 1.78 4.63 -2.94
CA ILE A 49 1.73 4.51 -4.41
C ILE A 49 0.32 4.21 -4.92
N SER A 50 -0.61 3.84 -4.04
CA SER A 50 -2.02 3.67 -4.32
C SER A 50 -2.69 5.04 -4.43
N SER A 51 -2.27 5.84 -5.41
CA SER A 51 -3.07 6.97 -5.84
C SER A 51 -4.44 6.43 -6.20
N LYS A 52 -5.52 6.95 -5.59
CA LYS A 52 -6.86 6.71 -6.11
C LYS A 52 -6.80 7.13 -7.57
N TYR A 53 -6.96 6.20 -8.49
CA TYR A 53 -7.13 6.52 -9.90
C TYR A 53 -8.43 7.31 -10.00
N THR A 54 -8.32 8.63 -9.82
CA THR A 54 -9.33 9.55 -10.30
C THR A 54 -9.13 9.55 -11.81
N LYS A 55 -9.92 8.73 -12.49
CA LYS A 55 -10.18 9.00 -13.90
C LYS A 55 -10.76 10.41 -13.89
N ALA A 56 -10.04 11.40 -14.43
CA ALA A 56 -10.63 12.69 -14.70
C ALA A 56 -11.72 12.44 -15.75
N ILE A 57 -12.93 12.14 -15.29
CA ILE A 57 -14.14 12.15 -16.08
C ILE A 57 -14.63 13.60 -15.95
N PRO A 58 -14.47 14.44 -16.99
CA PRO A 58 -15.17 15.70 -17.02
C PRO A 58 -16.64 15.40 -17.28
N GLU A 59 -17.47 15.28 -16.24
CA GLU A 59 -18.90 15.62 -16.29
C GLU A 59 -19.58 15.39 -14.94
N SER A 60 -20.27 16.44 -14.50
CA SER A 60 -21.16 16.56 -13.35
C SER A 60 -22.15 15.39 -13.20
N VAL A 61 -22.32 14.82 -11.99
CA VAL A 61 -23.48 14.96 -11.06
C VAL A 61 -23.13 14.30 -9.70
N VAL A 62 -23.50 14.97 -8.60
CA VAL A 62 -23.35 14.65 -7.17
C VAL A 62 -24.27 13.53 -6.67
N VAL A 63 -23.79 12.63 -5.79
CA VAL A 63 -24.51 12.15 -4.58
C VAL A 63 -23.50 11.82 -3.46
N ALA A 64 -23.80 12.31 -2.26
CA ALA A 64 -23.03 12.25 -1.03
C ALA A 64 -22.62 10.84 -0.57
N ASN A 65 -21.45 10.71 0.06
CA ASN A 65 -21.29 10.13 1.41
C ASN A 65 -19.89 10.40 1.97
N LYS A 66 -19.89 10.75 3.26
CA LYS A 66 -18.78 11.15 4.15
C LYS A 66 -17.73 10.03 4.26
N GLU A 67 -16.44 10.30 4.45
CA GLU A 67 -15.80 10.48 5.77
C GLU A 67 -14.47 11.27 5.68
N VAL A 68 -14.15 12.01 6.75
CA VAL A 68 -13.05 12.99 6.87
C VAL A 68 -12.06 12.58 7.99
N ASN A 69 -10.75 12.53 7.64
CA ASN A 69 -9.50 12.99 8.31
C ASN A 69 -9.09 12.54 9.74
N GLN A 70 -7.78 12.28 9.95
CA GLN A 70 -6.98 12.96 11.00
C GLN A 70 -5.44 12.86 10.82
N ASP A 71 -4.87 13.81 10.08
CA ASP A 71 -3.49 14.29 10.28
C ASP A 71 -3.47 15.30 11.44
N LYS A 72 -3.01 14.87 12.62
CA LYS A 72 -2.31 15.66 13.65
C LYS A 72 -2.10 14.82 14.89
N LEU A 73 -0.84 14.51 15.21
CA LEU A 73 -0.39 14.46 16.61
C LEU A 73 0.96 15.17 16.68
N GLU A 74 0.88 16.45 17.05
CA GLU A 74 1.97 17.17 17.70
C GLU A 74 2.38 16.40 18.95
N ILE A 75 3.68 16.21 19.19
CA ILE A 75 4.19 16.01 20.53
C ILE A 75 5.56 16.69 20.67
N THR A 76 5.52 17.90 21.24
CA THR A 76 6.62 18.53 21.97
C THR A 76 6.64 17.96 23.39
N ASN A 77 7.82 17.67 23.92
CA ASN A 77 8.16 17.79 25.34
C ASN A 77 9.49 18.54 25.42
#